data_AF-A0A1T1BSD9-F1
#
_entry.id   AF-A0A1T1BSD9-F1
#
_cell.length_a   1.000
_cell.length_b   1.000
_cell.length_c   1.000
_cell.angle_alpha   90.00
_cell.angle_beta   90.00
_cell.angle_gamma   90.00
#
_symmetry.space_group_name_H-M   'P 1'
#
loop_
_entity.id
_entity.type
_entity.pdbx_description
1 polymer ?
#
loop_
_entity_poly.entity_id
_entity_poly.type
_entity_poly.pdbx_seq_one_letter_code
_entity_poly.pdbx_strand_id
1 'polypeptide(L)'
;MIKKLTFLAIIILSFCVNAQKSLISDFQKADILLKTNNIDSAYFKFKILEQTIPKTDTLYKYSLWYYTLTTSQLEYENRLNEKFDKSLKLGIEALAAIEKGIPLFDAEFAKRKYFMIKNIVVSNFGLGDFNEGKKWKEKLYQAKEKKELPEGLDESFNFDFFRFENKKFGLTNGFIHYQKTDLAVRLQKWYITFTAQTKMVTTKTSFIDSMF
;
A
#
# COMPACT_ATOMS: atom_id res chain seq x y z
N MET A 1 -32.20 39.27 8.50
CA MET A 1 -31.83 38.11 7.64
C MET A 1 -30.37 37.71 7.81
N ILE A 2 -29.43 38.66 7.72
CA ILE A 2 -27.97 38.45 7.87
C ILE A 2 -27.60 37.71 9.16
N LYS A 3 -28.17 38.08 10.32
CA LYS A 3 -27.90 37.40 11.62
C LYS A 3 -28.31 35.93 11.67
N LYS A 4 -29.36 35.51 10.94
CA LYS A 4 -29.78 34.09 10.86
C LYS A 4 -28.85 33.29 9.94
N LEU A 5 -28.34 33.93 8.88
CA LEU A 5 -27.39 33.32 7.95
C LEU A 5 -26.02 33.09 8.60
N THR A 6 -25.51 34.06 9.37
CA THR A 6 -24.26 33.89 10.14
C THR A 6 -24.37 32.83 11.22
N PHE A 7 -25.50 32.73 11.92
CA PHE A 7 -25.72 31.68 12.92
C PHE A 7 -25.74 30.28 12.29
N LEU A 8 -26.40 30.14 11.14
CA LEU A 8 -26.40 28.89 10.37
C LEU A 8 -25.00 28.51 9.88
N ALA A 9 -24.22 29.49 9.40
CA ALA A 9 -22.83 29.26 8.99
C ALA A 9 -21.96 28.77 10.15
N ILE A 10 -22.09 29.34 11.35
CA ILE A 10 -21.34 28.93 12.55
C ILE A 10 -21.68 27.49 12.97
N ILE A 11 -22.96 27.11 12.89
CA ILE A 11 -23.39 25.74 13.18
C ILE A 11 -22.77 24.77 12.17
N ILE A 12 -22.87 25.07 10.88
CA ILE A 12 -22.30 24.22 9.81
C ILE A 12 -20.79 24.08 9.99
N LEU A 13 -20.09 25.18 10.27
CA LEU A 13 -18.63 25.17 10.51
C LEU A 13 -18.26 24.28 11.71
N SER A 14 -19.05 24.31 12.78
CA SER A 14 -18.82 23.50 13.98
C SER A 14 -18.99 22.00 13.72
N PHE A 15 -19.96 21.62 12.87
CA PHE A 15 -20.10 20.23 12.43
C PHE A 15 -18.93 19.77 11.56
N CYS A 16 -18.43 20.62 10.66
CA CYS A 16 -17.28 20.31 9.82
C CYS A 16 -16.01 20.03 10.64
N VAL A 17 -15.72 20.85 11.66
CA VAL A 17 -14.53 20.68 12.53
C VAL A 17 -14.61 19.38 13.35
N ASN A 18 -15.80 19.04 13.87
CA ASN A 18 -15.98 17.84 14.67
C ASN A 18 -15.85 16.55 13.83
N ALA A 19 -16.31 16.55 12.58
CA ALA A 19 -16.16 15.42 11.67
C ALA A 19 -14.69 15.17 11.27
N GLN A 20 -13.90 16.23 11.11
CA GLN A 20 -12.47 16.09 10.80
C GLN A 20 -11.69 15.53 12.00
N LYS A 21 -12.04 15.95 13.22
CA LYS A 21 -11.41 15.47 14.46
C LYS A 21 -11.62 13.96 14.68
N SER A 22 -12.79 13.42 14.32
CA SER A 22 -13.05 11.97 14.45
C SER A 22 -12.22 11.16 13.45
N LEU A 23 -12.10 11.60 12.19
CA LEU A 23 -11.30 10.92 11.17
C LEU A 23 -9.81 10.85 11.53
N ILE A 24 -9.25 11.93 12.08
CA ILE A 24 -7.86 11.96 12.56
C ILE A 24 -7.67 10.98 13.73
N SER A 25 -8.61 10.97 14.68
CA SER A 25 -8.55 10.03 15.81
C SER A 25 -8.58 8.57 15.35
N ASP A 26 -9.43 8.25 14.37
CA ASP A 26 -9.54 6.89 13.85
C ASP A 26 -8.30 6.48 13.04
N PHE A 27 -7.72 7.41 12.29
CA PHE A 27 -6.42 7.19 11.65
C PHE A 27 -5.32 6.89 12.67
N GLN A 28 -5.22 7.67 13.75
CA GLN A 28 -4.24 7.45 14.82
C GLN A 28 -4.41 6.09 15.48
N LYS A 29 -5.65 5.65 15.73
CA LYS A 29 -5.92 4.30 16.27
C LYS A 29 -5.48 3.20 15.30
N ALA A 30 -5.71 3.38 13.99
CA ALA A 30 -5.26 2.44 12.97
C ALA A 30 -3.72 2.37 12.92
N ASP A 31 -3.05 3.52 13.03
CA ASP A 31 -1.59 3.61 13.07
C ASP A 31 -1.01 2.96 14.33
N ILE A 32 -1.65 3.12 15.50
CA ILE A 32 -1.26 2.40 16.72
C ILE A 32 -1.37 0.88 16.53
N LEU A 33 -2.47 0.39 15.94
CA LEU A 33 -2.63 -1.04 15.65
C LEU A 33 -1.53 -1.57 14.72
N LEU A 34 -1.16 -0.80 13.70
CA LEU A 34 -0.06 -1.15 12.82
C LEU A 34 1.27 -1.24 13.58
N LYS A 35 1.57 -0.26 14.45
CA LYS A 35 2.81 -0.25 15.26
C LYS A 35 2.86 -1.37 16.30
N THR A 36 1.71 -1.83 16.78
CA THR A 36 1.61 -2.99 17.69
C THR A 36 1.46 -4.32 16.94
N ASN A 37 1.75 -4.34 15.63
CA ASN A 37 1.72 -5.51 14.76
C ASN A 37 0.34 -6.20 14.66
N ASN A 38 -0.74 -5.46 14.92
CA ASN A 38 -2.11 -5.93 14.70
C ASN A 38 -2.56 -5.56 13.27
N ILE A 39 -1.95 -6.23 12.29
CA ILE A 39 -2.06 -5.88 10.87
C ILE A 39 -3.49 -6.04 10.34
N ASP A 40 -4.21 -7.11 10.69
CA ASP A 40 -5.60 -7.32 10.26
C ASP A 40 -6.53 -6.19 10.71
N SER A 41 -6.41 -5.77 11.98
CA SER A 41 -7.24 -4.69 12.51
C SER A 41 -6.86 -3.34 11.91
N ALA A 42 -5.58 -3.09 11.69
CA ALA A 42 -5.09 -1.89 11.03
C ALA A 42 -5.61 -1.81 9.58
N TYR A 43 -5.48 -2.92 8.83
CA TYR A 43 -6.02 -3.07 7.47
C TYR A 43 -7.50 -2.69 7.40
N PHE A 44 -8.33 -3.26 8.27
CA PHE A 44 -9.77 -3.00 8.24
C PHE A 44 -10.08 -1.52 8.50
N LYS A 45 -9.37 -0.89 9.45
CA LYS A 45 -9.55 0.54 9.73
C LYS A 45 -9.08 1.43 8.59
N PHE A 46 -7.90 1.17 8.01
CA PHE A 46 -7.42 1.97 6.89
C PHE A 46 -8.29 1.81 5.64
N LYS A 47 -8.85 0.62 5.40
CA LYS A 47 -9.83 0.38 4.34
C LYS A 47 -11.10 1.23 4.52
N ILE A 48 -11.64 1.28 5.74
CA ILE A 48 -12.80 2.15 6.04
C ILE A 48 -12.43 3.62 5.83
N LEU A 49 -11.28 4.06 6.33
CA LEU A 49 -10.84 5.45 6.19
C LEU A 49 -10.64 5.84 4.72
N GLU A 50 -10.06 4.98 3.88
CA GLU A 50 -9.95 5.25 2.42
C GLU A 50 -11.32 5.43 1.76
N GLN A 51 -12.33 4.70 2.21
CA GLN A 51 -13.67 4.76 1.62
C GLN A 51 -14.49 5.96 2.09
N THR A 52 -14.24 6.46 3.31
CA THR A 52 -15.04 7.52 3.93
C THR A 52 -14.45 8.92 3.75
N ILE A 53 -13.13 9.04 3.63
CA ILE A 53 -12.46 10.35 3.52
C ILE A 53 -12.62 10.88 2.08
N PRO A 54 -13.07 12.15 1.90
CA PRO A 54 -13.11 12.77 0.58
C PRO A 54 -11.72 12.80 -0.08
N LYS A 55 -11.65 12.52 -1.39
CA LYS A 55 -10.38 12.49 -2.15
C LYS A 55 -9.61 13.82 -2.13
N THR A 56 -10.30 14.94 -1.88
CA THR A 56 -9.72 16.28 -1.75
C THR A 56 -9.02 16.51 -0.40
N ASP A 57 -9.32 15.69 0.61
CA ASP A 57 -8.69 15.77 1.92
C ASP A 57 -7.30 15.14 1.87
N THR A 58 -6.30 15.83 2.44
CA THR A 58 -4.94 15.30 2.55
C THR A 58 -4.86 13.95 3.26
N LEU A 59 -5.75 13.70 4.24
CA LEU A 59 -5.82 12.44 4.98
C LEU A 59 -6.19 11.25 4.08
N TYR A 60 -6.87 11.49 2.94
CA TYR A 60 -7.17 10.44 1.97
C TYR A 60 -5.90 9.78 1.46
N LYS A 61 -4.88 10.56 1.10
CA LYS A 61 -3.60 10.03 0.60
C LYS A 61 -2.94 9.15 1.66
N TYR A 62 -2.91 9.59 2.91
CA TYR A 62 -2.36 8.77 4.00
C TYR A 62 -3.15 7.48 4.19
N SER A 63 -4.47 7.55 4.24
CA SER A 63 -5.33 6.36 4.40
C SER A 63 -5.15 5.37 3.25
N LEU A 64 -5.11 5.84 2.00
CA LEU A 64 -4.86 5.00 0.82
C LEU A 64 -3.48 4.34 0.86
N TRP A 65 -2.45 5.09 1.29
CA TRP A 65 -1.10 4.56 1.42
C TRP A 65 -1.04 3.42 2.45
N TYR A 66 -1.55 3.66 3.66
CA TYR A 66 -1.54 2.66 4.73
C TYR A 66 -2.47 1.48 4.47
N TYR A 67 -3.60 1.71 3.82
CA TYR A 67 -4.46 0.64 3.30
C TYR A 67 -3.68 -0.22 2.30
N THR A 68 -3.02 0.39 1.32
CA THR A 68 -2.20 -0.34 0.33
C THR A 68 -1.10 -1.18 1.02
N LEU A 69 -0.41 -0.59 2.00
CA LEU A 69 0.64 -1.27 2.75
C LEU A 69 0.12 -2.47 3.54
N THR A 70 -0.94 -2.28 4.32
CA THR A 70 -1.50 -3.34 5.16
C THR A 70 -2.12 -4.46 4.34
N THR A 71 -2.82 -4.16 3.24
CA THR A 71 -3.31 -5.18 2.29
C THR A 71 -2.16 -5.96 1.65
N SER A 72 -1.09 -5.28 1.23
CA SER A 72 0.09 -5.94 0.66
C SER A 72 0.82 -6.83 1.68
N GLN A 73 0.84 -6.42 2.96
CA GLN A 73 1.41 -7.22 4.04
C GLN A 73 0.59 -8.50 4.29
N LEU A 74 -0.74 -8.38 4.36
CA LEU A 74 -1.61 -9.53 4.53
C LEU A 74 -1.53 -10.48 3.32
N GLU A 75 -1.44 -9.95 2.10
CA GLU A 75 -1.21 -10.76 0.89
C GLU A 75 0.06 -11.59 1.05
N TYR A 76 1.15 -10.92 1.41
CA TYR A 76 2.46 -11.53 1.59
C TYR A 76 2.44 -12.63 2.66
N GLU A 77 1.85 -12.36 3.82
CA GLU A 77 1.75 -13.32 4.92
C GLU A 77 0.94 -14.55 4.51
N ASN A 78 -0.18 -14.36 3.79
CA ASN A 78 -0.96 -15.49 3.29
C ASN A 78 -0.18 -16.29 2.24
N ARG A 79 0.56 -15.62 1.36
CA ARG A 79 1.38 -16.29 0.33
C ARG A 79 2.52 -17.11 0.94
N LEU A 80 3.19 -16.59 1.97
CA LEU A 80 4.23 -17.32 2.69
C LEU A 80 3.71 -18.57 3.41
N ASN A 81 2.45 -18.53 3.83
CA ASN A 81 1.76 -19.64 4.48
C ASN A 81 0.99 -20.50 3.48
N GLU A 82 1.26 -20.36 2.17
CA GLU A 82 0.64 -21.12 1.08
C GLU A 82 -0.91 -21.03 1.03
N LYS A 83 -1.48 -19.98 1.67
CA LYS A 83 -2.90 -19.62 1.59
C LYS A 83 -3.13 -18.81 0.31
N PHE A 84 -2.91 -19.45 -0.84
CA PHE A 84 -2.87 -18.79 -2.14
C PHE A 84 -4.22 -18.19 -2.55
N ASP A 85 -5.34 -18.74 -2.07
CA ASP A 85 -6.69 -18.20 -2.25
C ASP A 85 -6.82 -16.79 -1.63
N LYS A 86 -6.38 -16.65 -0.38
CA LYS A 86 -6.41 -15.39 0.36
C LYS A 86 -5.39 -14.41 -0.18
N SER A 87 -4.17 -14.89 -0.46
CA SER A 87 -3.14 -14.07 -1.10
C SER A 87 -3.61 -13.52 -2.44
N LEU A 88 -4.22 -14.34 -3.30
CA LEU A 88 -4.72 -13.87 -4.60
C LEU A 88 -5.77 -12.77 -4.43
N LYS A 89 -6.75 -12.97 -3.53
CA LYS A 89 -7.78 -11.97 -3.24
C LYS A 89 -7.19 -10.65 -2.75
N LEU A 90 -6.28 -10.71 -1.78
CA LEU A 90 -5.61 -9.53 -1.23
C LEU A 90 -4.67 -8.88 -2.24
N GLY A 91 -4.02 -9.66 -3.11
CA GLY A 91 -3.13 -9.14 -4.15
C GLY A 91 -3.88 -8.35 -5.21
N ILE A 92 -5.05 -8.83 -5.64
CA ILE A 92 -5.94 -8.08 -6.55
C ILE A 92 -6.42 -6.79 -5.87
N GLU A 93 -6.80 -6.86 -4.60
CA GLU A 93 -7.23 -5.69 -3.83
C GLU A 93 -6.12 -4.65 -3.67
N ALA A 94 -4.89 -5.10 -3.35
CA ALA A 94 -3.73 -4.23 -3.24
C ALA A 94 -3.35 -3.62 -4.59
N LEU A 95 -3.43 -4.37 -5.69
CA LEU A 95 -3.18 -3.85 -7.03
C LEU A 95 -4.13 -2.71 -7.37
N ALA A 96 -5.43 -2.87 -7.08
CA ALA A 96 -6.41 -1.81 -7.30
C ALA A 96 -6.11 -0.56 -6.43
N ALA A 97 -5.69 -0.75 -5.19
CA ALA A 97 -5.28 0.35 -4.31
C ALA A 97 -4.02 1.07 -4.83
N ILE A 98 -3.04 0.33 -5.34
CA ILE A 98 -1.85 0.89 -6.00
C ILE A 98 -2.27 1.71 -7.22
N GLU A 99 -3.12 1.18 -8.09
CA GLU A 99 -3.58 1.88 -9.29
C GLU A 99 -4.31 3.20 -8.96
N LYS A 100 -5.13 3.21 -7.90
CA LYS A 100 -5.72 4.46 -7.37
C LYS A 100 -4.66 5.46 -6.90
N GLY A 101 -3.55 4.97 -6.35
CA GLY A 101 -2.48 5.79 -5.77
C GLY A 101 -1.48 6.34 -6.79
N ILE A 102 -1.32 5.72 -7.97
CA ILE A 102 -0.41 6.18 -9.03
C ILE A 102 -0.53 7.69 -9.33
N PRO A 103 -1.72 8.28 -9.53
CA PRO A 103 -1.84 9.73 -9.78
C PRO A 103 -1.58 10.62 -8.55
N LEU A 104 -1.44 10.03 -7.36
CA LEU A 104 -1.36 10.76 -6.08
C LEU A 104 0.04 10.75 -5.46
N PHE A 105 0.87 9.78 -5.86
CA PHE A 105 2.21 9.51 -5.31
C PHE A 105 3.28 9.55 -6.41
N ASP A 106 4.52 9.31 -6.03
CA ASP A 106 5.67 9.35 -6.93
C ASP A 106 5.80 8.09 -7.82
N ALA A 107 6.75 8.15 -8.74
CA ALA A 107 7.08 7.03 -9.62
C ALA A 107 7.56 5.78 -8.86
N GLU A 108 8.14 5.95 -7.66
CA GLU A 108 8.59 4.84 -6.84
C GLU A 108 7.40 4.05 -6.28
N PHE A 109 6.33 4.73 -5.87
CA PHE A 109 5.07 4.08 -5.53
C PHE A 109 4.49 3.31 -6.71
N ALA A 110 4.50 3.89 -7.92
CA ALA A 110 3.93 3.25 -9.11
C ALA A 110 4.61 1.91 -9.45
N LYS A 111 5.91 1.77 -9.20
CA LYS A 111 6.66 0.50 -9.42
C LYS A 111 6.09 -0.68 -8.62
N ARG A 112 5.43 -0.44 -7.48
CA ARG A 112 4.80 -1.48 -6.64
C ARG A 112 3.77 -2.31 -7.42
N LYS A 113 3.15 -1.72 -8.45
CA LYS A 113 2.20 -2.38 -9.35
C LYS A 113 2.79 -3.68 -9.91
N TYR A 114 4.02 -3.64 -10.42
CA TYR A 114 4.65 -4.77 -11.08
C TYR A 114 5.04 -5.88 -10.10
N PHE A 115 5.47 -5.51 -8.89
CA PHE A 115 5.70 -6.47 -7.82
C PHE A 115 4.40 -7.16 -7.38
N MET A 116 3.28 -6.44 -7.34
CA MET A 116 1.99 -7.02 -7.00
C MET A 116 1.47 -7.94 -8.11
N ILE A 117 1.59 -7.54 -9.38
CA ILE A 117 1.27 -8.42 -10.53
C ILE A 117 2.06 -9.73 -10.44
N LYS A 118 3.36 -9.65 -10.13
CA LYS A 118 4.20 -10.84 -9.92
C LYS A 118 3.65 -11.73 -8.78
N ASN A 119 3.24 -11.15 -7.66
CA ASN A 119 2.67 -11.92 -6.56
C ASN A 119 1.35 -12.59 -6.97
N ILE A 120 0.50 -11.91 -7.74
CA ILE A 120 -0.73 -12.48 -8.31
C ILE A 120 -0.43 -13.67 -9.22
N VAL A 121 0.63 -13.60 -10.05
CA VAL A 121 1.09 -14.75 -10.85
C VAL A 121 1.44 -15.94 -9.95
N VAL A 122 2.22 -15.70 -8.90
CA VAL A 122 2.62 -16.76 -7.94
C VAL A 122 1.38 -17.42 -7.33
N SER A 123 0.40 -16.63 -6.88
CA SER A 123 -0.79 -17.16 -6.21
C SER A 123 -1.71 -17.94 -7.17
N ASN A 124 -1.85 -17.52 -8.42
CA ASN A 124 -2.57 -18.30 -9.43
C ASN A 124 -1.90 -19.66 -9.70
N PHE A 125 -0.57 -19.68 -9.84
CA PHE A 125 0.19 -20.92 -10.00
C PHE A 125 0.09 -21.82 -8.76
N GLY A 126 0.14 -21.24 -7.55
CA GLY A 126 -0.06 -21.96 -6.29
C GLY A 126 -1.45 -22.58 -6.14
N LEU A 127 -2.47 -22.00 -6.79
CA LEU A 127 -3.82 -22.57 -6.87
C LEU A 127 -3.99 -23.59 -8.00
N GLY A 128 -2.99 -23.79 -8.86
CA GLY A 128 -3.10 -24.61 -10.06
C GLY A 128 -3.85 -23.93 -11.22
N ASP A 129 -4.23 -22.66 -11.09
CA ASP A 129 -4.83 -21.87 -12.19
C ASP A 129 -3.75 -21.30 -13.10
N PHE A 130 -3.08 -22.20 -13.84
CA PHE A 130 -2.01 -21.84 -14.75
C PHE A 130 -2.48 -20.94 -15.90
N ASN A 131 -3.74 -21.06 -16.30
CA ASN A 131 -4.29 -20.28 -17.40
C ASN A 131 -4.40 -18.81 -17.01
N GLU A 132 -5.00 -18.52 -15.85
CA GLU A 132 -5.10 -17.16 -15.35
C GLU A 132 -3.72 -16.61 -14.96
N GLY A 133 -2.87 -17.44 -14.34
CA GLY A 133 -1.49 -17.08 -14.03
C GLY A 133 -0.70 -16.62 -15.26
N LYS A 134 -0.85 -17.30 -16.40
CA LYS A 134 -0.22 -16.90 -17.68
C LYS A 134 -0.73 -15.54 -18.19
N LYS A 135 -2.03 -15.25 -18.06
CA LYS A 135 -2.57 -13.93 -18.44
C LYS A 135 -1.98 -12.80 -17.60
N TRP A 136 -1.79 -13.01 -16.30
CA TRP A 136 -1.13 -12.04 -15.43
C TRP A 136 0.35 -11.89 -15.75
N LYS A 137 1.02 -12.99 -16.08
CA LYS A 137 2.41 -13.01 -16.50
C LYS A 137 2.64 -12.23 -17.80
N GLU A 138 1.71 -12.32 -18.74
CA GLU A 138 1.73 -11.55 -20.00
C GLU A 138 1.79 -10.02 -19.74
N LYS A 139 1.11 -9.53 -18.69
CA LYS A 139 1.19 -8.11 -18.31
C LYS A 139 2.61 -7.68 -17.91
N LEU A 140 3.41 -8.59 -17.34
CA LEU A 140 4.82 -8.31 -17.02
C LEU A 140 5.69 -8.29 -18.28
N TYR A 141 5.43 -9.15 -19.26
CA TYR A 141 6.12 -9.10 -20.56
C TYR A 141 5.83 -7.80 -21.30
N GLN A 142 4.56 -7.39 -21.36
CA GLN A 142 4.17 -6.11 -21.96
C GLN A 142 4.83 -4.91 -21.26
N ALA A 143 4.92 -4.94 -19.93
CA ALA A 143 5.61 -3.90 -19.17
C ALA A 143 7.13 -3.90 -19.41
N LYS A 144 7.73 -5.09 -19.63
CA LYS A 144 9.15 -5.23 -19.97
C LYS A 144 9.46 -4.62 -21.33
N GLU A 145 8.65 -4.90 -22.34
CA GLU A 145 8.79 -4.33 -23.69
C GLU A 145 8.74 -2.80 -23.65
N LYS A 146 7.88 -2.25 -22.79
CA LYS A 146 7.74 -0.80 -22.57
C LYS A 146 8.81 -0.19 -21.66
N LYS A 147 9.72 -1.00 -21.10
CA LYS A 147 10.74 -0.57 -20.11
C LYS A 147 10.13 0.09 -18.86
N GLU A 148 8.96 -0.39 -18.45
CA GLU A 148 8.24 0.13 -17.26
C GLU A 148 8.55 -0.68 -15.99
N LEU A 149 9.21 -1.83 -16.13
CA LEU A 149 9.56 -2.68 -15.00
C LEU A 149 10.65 -2.03 -14.13
N PRO A 150 10.54 -2.14 -12.79
CA PRO A 150 11.61 -1.73 -11.89
C PRO A 150 12.80 -2.69 -11.97
N GLU A 151 13.96 -2.17 -11.60
CA GLU A 151 15.22 -2.92 -11.46
C GLU A 151 14.99 -4.21 -10.64
N GLY A 152 15.50 -5.33 -11.17
CA GLY A 152 15.41 -6.66 -10.57
C GLY A 152 14.20 -7.48 -11.03
N LEU A 153 13.09 -6.84 -11.47
CA LEU A 153 12.01 -7.56 -12.16
C LEU A 153 12.31 -7.73 -13.65
N ASP A 154 12.89 -6.71 -14.27
CA ASP A 154 13.30 -6.72 -15.67
C ASP A 154 14.36 -7.80 -15.99
N GLU A 155 15.24 -8.10 -15.04
CA GLU A 155 16.26 -9.15 -15.13
C GLU A 155 15.72 -10.59 -15.03
N SER A 156 14.44 -10.77 -14.69
CA SER A 156 13.84 -12.09 -14.51
C SER A 156 13.51 -12.73 -15.87
N PHE A 157 14.35 -13.69 -16.28
CA PHE A 157 14.36 -14.27 -17.64
C PHE A 157 12.99 -14.76 -18.14
N ASN A 158 12.19 -15.39 -17.27
CA ASN A 158 10.87 -15.89 -17.63
C ASN A 158 9.79 -15.54 -16.60
N PHE A 159 10.06 -14.63 -15.65
CA PHE A 159 9.21 -14.43 -14.46
C PHE A 159 8.84 -15.72 -13.69
N ASP A 160 9.52 -16.83 -14.01
CA ASP A 160 9.46 -18.13 -13.33
C ASP A 160 10.62 -18.27 -12.33
N PHE A 161 11.66 -17.46 -12.54
CA PHE A 161 12.86 -17.35 -11.72
C PHE A 161 13.18 -15.88 -11.52
N PHE A 162 13.37 -15.46 -10.26
CA PHE A 162 13.79 -14.09 -9.94
C PHE A 162 15.18 -14.10 -9.33
N ARG A 163 15.94 -13.03 -9.59
CA ARG A 163 17.30 -12.84 -9.04
C ARG A 163 17.28 -11.68 -8.06
N PHE A 164 17.85 -11.89 -6.87
CA PHE A 164 18.08 -10.83 -5.88
C PHE A 164 19.47 -11.03 -5.28
N GLU A 165 20.30 -9.98 -5.24
CA GLU A 165 21.70 -10.02 -4.74
C GLU A 165 22.50 -11.22 -5.28
N ASN A 166 22.55 -11.37 -6.61
CA ASN A 166 23.26 -12.44 -7.31
C ASN A 166 22.73 -13.88 -7.11
N LYS A 167 21.71 -14.12 -6.29
CA LYS A 167 21.12 -15.45 -6.07
C LYS A 167 19.85 -15.67 -6.93
N LYS A 168 19.76 -16.84 -7.57
CA LYS A 168 18.59 -17.28 -8.37
C LYS A 168 17.61 -18.04 -7.49
N PHE A 169 16.31 -17.81 -7.66
CA PHE A 169 15.27 -18.50 -6.92
C PHE A 169 14.09 -18.85 -7.84
N GLY A 170 13.55 -20.08 -7.72
CA GLY A 170 12.37 -20.53 -8.46
C GLY A 170 11.06 -20.29 -7.73
N LEU A 171 9.97 -20.13 -8.49
CA LEU A 171 8.60 -19.88 -8.00
C LEU A 171 8.10 -20.89 -6.95
N THR A 172 8.52 -22.15 -7.02
CA THR A 172 7.83 -23.23 -6.31
C THR A 172 8.46 -23.67 -4.99
N ASN A 173 9.75 -23.43 -4.70
CA ASN A 173 10.35 -23.95 -3.45
C ASN A 173 11.51 -23.11 -2.85
N GLY A 174 12.16 -22.23 -3.62
CA GLY A 174 13.34 -21.47 -3.13
C GLY A 174 13.05 -20.07 -2.61
N PHE A 175 11.98 -19.42 -3.10
CA PHE A 175 11.71 -18.00 -2.81
C PHE A 175 11.12 -17.77 -1.41
N ILE A 176 10.31 -18.71 -0.91
CA ILE A 176 9.53 -18.58 0.32
C ILE A 176 10.44 -18.57 1.56
N HIS A 177 11.57 -19.29 1.51
CA HIS A 177 12.50 -19.40 2.65
C HIS A 177 13.34 -18.14 2.87
N TYR A 178 13.71 -17.43 1.79
CA TYR A 178 14.56 -16.23 1.87
C TYR A 178 13.77 -14.94 2.19
N GLN A 179 12.46 -14.91 1.88
CA GLN A 179 11.64 -13.73 2.14
C GLN A 179 11.34 -13.52 3.64
N LYS A 180 11.32 -14.58 4.46
CA LYS A 180 11.00 -14.52 5.90
C LYS A 180 11.89 -13.55 6.72
N THR A 181 13.15 -13.35 6.35
CA THR A 181 14.10 -12.52 7.11
C THR A 181 14.21 -11.08 6.61
N ASP A 182 13.79 -10.78 5.38
CA ASP A 182 14.10 -9.52 4.71
C ASP A 182 12.93 -8.50 4.78
N LEU A 183 11.67 -8.95 4.80
CA LEU A 183 10.53 -8.02 4.79
C LEU A 183 10.31 -7.28 6.12
N ALA A 184 10.52 -7.93 7.26
CA ALA A 184 10.44 -7.24 8.56
C ALA A 184 11.50 -6.14 8.67
N VAL A 185 12.73 -6.43 8.22
CA VAL A 185 13.84 -5.46 8.17
C VAL A 185 13.56 -4.35 7.15
N ARG A 186 12.97 -4.66 6.00
CA ARG A 186 12.61 -3.67 4.97
C ARG A 186 11.42 -2.81 5.36
N LEU A 187 10.38 -3.35 5.98
CA LEU A 187 9.23 -2.58 6.48
C LEU A 187 9.66 -1.68 7.64
N GLN A 188 10.55 -2.16 8.52
CA GLN A 188 11.12 -1.36 9.59
C GLN A 188 12.05 -0.27 9.04
N LYS A 189 12.94 -0.59 8.09
CA LYS A 189 13.76 0.42 7.39
C LYS A 189 12.92 1.42 6.60
N TRP A 190 11.88 0.98 5.88
CA TRP A 190 10.98 1.85 5.11
C TRP A 190 10.12 2.74 6.01
N TYR A 191 9.63 2.21 7.12
CA TYR A 191 8.93 2.98 8.15
C TYR A 191 9.87 4.03 8.77
N ILE A 192 11.15 3.71 8.99
CA ILE A 192 12.17 4.67 9.44
C ILE A 192 12.46 5.73 8.37
N THR A 193 12.63 5.36 7.10
CA THR A 193 12.88 6.31 6.00
C THR A 193 11.68 7.23 5.75
N PHE A 194 10.45 6.70 5.85
CA PHE A 194 9.23 7.49 5.71
C PHE A 194 8.98 8.38 6.94
N THR A 195 9.19 7.90 8.17
CA THR A 195 9.12 8.76 9.38
C THR A 195 10.20 9.85 9.38
N ALA A 196 11.35 9.61 8.75
CA ALA A 196 12.37 10.64 8.53
C ALA A 196 11.93 11.68 7.48
N GLN A 197 11.30 11.25 6.38
CA GLN A 197 10.74 12.16 5.37
C GLN A 197 9.53 12.94 5.89
N THR A 198 8.64 12.32 6.68
CA THR A 198 7.52 13.03 7.32
C THR A 198 8.00 13.95 8.45
N LYS A 199 9.09 13.63 9.16
CA LYS A 199 9.78 14.60 10.05
C LYS A 199 10.35 15.80 9.28
N MET A 200 10.84 15.61 8.05
CA MET A 200 11.28 16.72 7.18
C MET A 200 10.11 17.54 6.62
N VAL A 201 8.93 16.93 6.43
CA VAL A 201 7.70 17.65 6.06
C VAL A 201 7.11 18.39 7.27
N THR A 202 7.09 17.78 8.46
CA THR A 202 6.62 18.45 9.70
C THR A 202 7.56 19.52 10.22
N THR A 203 8.87 19.44 9.95
CA THR A 203 9.79 20.56 10.21
C THR A 203 9.65 21.70 9.18
N LYS A 204 9.04 21.45 8.02
CA LYS A 204 8.58 22.53 7.11
C LYS A 204 7.22 23.10 7.50
N THR A 205 6.31 22.31 8.07
CA THR A 205 5.05 22.83 8.62
C THR A 205 5.20 23.49 10.00
N SER A 206 6.24 23.17 10.78
CA SER A 206 6.58 23.92 12.00
C SER A 206 7.10 25.34 11.73
N PHE A 207 7.39 25.68 10.46
CA PHE A 207 7.64 27.05 10.03
C PHE A 207 6.33 27.84 9.83
N ILE A 208 5.21 27.16 9.61
CA ILE A 208 3.88 27.79 9.50
C ILE A 208 3.25 27.98 10.89
N ASP A 209 3.51 27.07 11.83
CA ASP A 209 3.09 27.19 13.24
C ASP A 209 3.95 28.18 14.06
N SER A 210 4.99 28.80 13.47
CA SER A 210 5.77 29.89 14.08
C SER A 210 5.48 31.27 13.46
N MET A 211 4.46 31.35 12.59
CA MET A 211 3.96 32.60 11.99
C MET A 211 2.51 32.94 12.39
N PHE A 212 1.95 32.25 13.38
CA PHE A 212 0.72 32.61 14.10
C PHE A 212 0.96 32.51 15.61
#